data_AF-A0A924S6S5-F1
#
_entry.id   AF-A0A924S6S5-F1
#
_cell.length_a   1.000
_cell.length_b   1.000
_cell.length_c   1.000
_cell.angle_alpha   90.00
_cell.angle_beta   90.00
_cell.angle_gamma   90.00
#
_symmetry.space_group_name_H-M   'P 1'
#
loop_
_entity.id
_entity.type
_entity.pdbx_description
1 polymer ?
#
loop_
_entity_poly.entity_id
_entity_poly.type
_entity_poly.pdbx_seq_one_letter_code
_entity_poly.pdbx_strand_id
1 'polypeptide(L)'
;MRGGALPPALLCAALAFALSFAPGRARWSAIVALIVVAALASLATQAVAWREAVFLGCWISVVIAAAAVHLPGGVGPRLALALGINSGLWAGLVIAVAGSRLDLIKALPVVLLCVPGAWLVRSGRRIVLKVVASWLIAVSVLAASLPLVPTPGYQADHME
;
A
#
# COMPACT_ATOMS: atom_id res chain seq x y z
N MET A 1 13.44 5.40 -7.03
CA MET A 1 12.51 6.17 -6.17
C MET A 1 12.53 5.63 -4.74
N ARG A 2 13.67 5.75 -4.03
CA ARG A 2 13.93 5.06 -2.74
C ARG A 2 13.73 5.95 -1.50
N GLY A 3 13.16 7.14 -1.67
CA GLY A 3 12.88 8.09 -0.60
C GLY A 3 11.43 8.56 -0.63
N GLY A 4 10.81 8.64 0.55
CA GLY A 4 9.58 9.37 0.76
C GLY A 4 8.30 8.52 0.87
N ALA A 5 7.25 9.22 1.30
CA ALA A 5 5.91 8.70 1.60
C ALA A 5 5.17 8.01 0.44
N LEU A 6 5.77 7.89 -0.75
CA LEU A 6 5.09 7.42 -1.97
C LEU A 6 4.69 5.93 -1.91
N PRO A 7 5.58 4.96 -1.60
CA PRO A 7 5.15 3.55 -1.49
C PRO A 7 4.09 3.34 -0.40
N PRO A 8 4.23 3.90 0.82
CA PRO A 8 3.17 3.85 1.84
C PRO A 8 1.87 4.51 1.38
N ALA A 9 1.93 5.64 0.65
CA ALA A 9 0.75 6.31 0.13
C ALA A 9 0.03 5.48 -0.94
N LEU A 10 0.76 4.85 -1.86
CA LEU A 10 0.17 3.95 -2.86
C LEU A 10 -0.44 2.71 -2.22
N LEU A 11 0.18 2.18 -1.17
CA LEU A 11 -0.38 1.08 -0.38
C LEU A 11 -1.67 1.49 0.34
N CYS A 12 -1.68 2.69 0.94
CA CYS A 12 -2.88 3.28 1.53
C CYS A 12 -3.99 3.49 0.49
N ALA A 13 -3.65 3.96 -0.72
CA ALA A 13 -4.59 4.14 -1.82
C ALA A 13 -5.19 2.80 -2.29
N ALA A 14 -4.34 1.79 -2.51
CA ALA A 14 -4.78 0.46 -2.91
C ALA A 14 -5.71 -0.17 -1.86
N LEU A 15 -5.34 -0.07 -0.57
CA LEU A 15 -6.20 -0.49 0.53
C LEU A 15 -7.53 0.29 0.54
N ALA A 16 -7.49 1.61 0.36
CA ALA A 16 -8.69 2.44 0.35
C ALA A 16 -9.68 2.02 -0.76
N PHE A 17 -9.17 1.69 -1.94
CA PHE A 17 -9.98 1.16 -3.03
C PHE A 17 -10.56 -0.21 -2.71
N ALA A 18 -9.80 -1.13 -2.12
CA ALA A 18 -10.31 -2.42 -1.66
C ALA A 18 -11.42 -2.25 -0.60
N LEU A 19 -11.20 -1.38 0.39
CA LEU A 19 -12.16 -1.10 1.46
C LEU A 19 -13.42 -0.37 1.01
N SER A 20 -13.41 0.23 -0.18
CA SER A 20 -14.60 0.79 -0.81
C SER A 20 -15.66 -0.28 -1.09
N PHE A 21 -15.24 -1.54 -1.29
CA PHE A 21 -16.09 -2.72 -1.47
C PHE A 21 -16.38 -3.50 -0.17
N ALA A 22 -15.83 -3.05 0.97
CA ALA A 22 -16.04 -3.69 2.26
C ALA A 22 -17.27 -3.12 3.01
N PRO A 23 -17.93 -3.92 3.87
CA PRO A 23 -19.00 -3.42 4.74
C PRO A 23 -18.47 -2.37 5.74
N GLY A 24 -19.31 -1.43 6.12
CA GLY A 24 -18.91 -0.23 6.88
C GLY A 24 -18.15 -0.52 8.18
N ARG A 25 -18.59 -1.51 8.97
CA ARG A 25 -17.88 -1.91 10.21
C ARG A 25 -16.49 -2.49 9.94
N ALA A 26 -16.37 -3.35 8.92
CA ALA A 26 -15.10 -3.97 8.53
C ALA A 26 -14.10 -2.95 7.97
N ARG A 27 -14.59 -1.93 7.27
CA ARG A 27 -13.77 -0.82 6.79
C ARG A 27 -13.08 -0.11 7.95
N TRP A 28 -13.85 0.30 8.96
CA TRP A 28 -13.27 0.99 10.11
C TRP A 28 -12.31 0.12 10.91
N SER A 29 -12.62 -1.16 11.12
CA SER A 29 -11.67 -2.08 11.77
C SER A 29 -10.37 -2.23 10.99
N ALA A 30 -10.44 -2.28 9.65
CA ALA A 30 -9.24 -2.36 8.81
C ALA A 30 -8.41 -1.08 8.84
N ILE A 31 -9.04 0.10 8.89
CA ILE A 31 -8.35 1.40 9.01
C ILE A 31 -7.68 1.51 10.38
N VAL A 32 -8.36 1.12 11.46
CA VAL A 32 -7.77 1.09 12.81
C VAL A 32 -6.59 0.12 12.84
N ALA A 33 -6.74 -1.09 12.27
CA ALA A 33 -5.66 -2.06 12.19
C ALA A 33 -4.45 -1.52 11.39
N LEU A 34 -4.69 -0.87 10.25
CA LEU A 34 -3.63 -0.19 9.48
C LEU A 34 -2.87 0.80 10.36
N ILE A 35 -3.58 1.72 11.04
CA ILE A 35 -2.95 2.79 11.83
C ILE A 35 -2.14 2.20 12.98
N VAL A 36 -2.72 1.28 13.75
CA VAL A 36 -2.08 0.67 14.92
C VAL A 36 -0.84 -0.13 14.48
N VAL A 37 -0.98 -0.99 13.46
CA VAL A 37 0.14 -1.83 13.00
C VAL A 37 1.22 -0.97 12.34
N ALA A 38 0.88 0.06 11.56
CA ALA A 38 1.85 0.97 10.97
C ALA A 38 2.62 1.76 12.03
N ALA A 39 1.93 2.26 13.06
CA ALA A 39 2.57 2.95 14.16
C ALA A 39 3.55 2.03 14.88
N LEU A 40 3.13 0.81 15.25
CA LEU A 40 3.99 -0.16 15.93
C LEU A 40 5.20 -0.58 15.05
N ALA A 41 4.96 -0.91 13.79
CA ALA A 41 6.02 -1.31 12.86
C ALA A 41 7.00 -0.17 12.56
N SER A 42 6.55 1.09 12.58
CA SER A 42 7.42 2.26 12.39
C SER A 42 8.41 2.50 13.54
N LEU A 43 8.20 1.88 14.69
CA LEU A 43 9.10 1.94 15.84
C LEU A 43 10.19 0.85 15.78
N ALA A 44 10.08 -0.12 14.88
CA ALA A 44 11.06 -1.18 14.75
C ALA A 44 12.40 -0.64 14.23
N THR A 45 13.48 -1.01 14.90
CA THR A 45 14.84 -0.79 14.38
C THR A 45 15.14 -1.84 13.31
N GLN A 46 15.20 -1.39 12.06
CA GLN A 46 15.48 -2.26 10.90
C GLN A 46 16.95 -2.10 10.49
N ALA A 47 17.65 -3.22 10.35
CA ALA A 47 19.00 -3.21 9.78
C ALA A 47 18.96 -2.83 8.31
N VAL A 48 19.97 -2.07 7.85
CA VAL A 48 20.08 -1.57 6.46
C VAL A 48 19.95 -2.71 5.43
N ALA A 49 20.42 -3.91 5.77
CA ALA A 49 20.35 -5.11 4.93
C ALA A 49 18.92 -5.52 4.52
N TRP A 50 17.88 -5.16 5.28
CA TRP A 50 16.49 -5.51 4.98
C TRP A 50 15.77 -4.47 4.12
N ARG A 51 16.43 -3.35 3.79
CA ARG A 51 15.81 -2.24 3.07
C ARG A 51 15.14 -2.68 1.78
N GLU A 52 15.82 -3.46 0.95
CA GLU A 52 15.29 -3.90 -0.35
C GLU A 52 14.08 -4.82 -0.19
N ALA A 53 14.16 -5.79 0.72
CA ALA A 53 13.07 -6.70 1.03
C ALA A 53 11.82 -5.96 1.55
N VAL A 54 12.01 -4.92 2.37
CA VAL A 54 10.93 -4.09 2.89
C VAL A 54 10.20 -3.33 1.78
N PHE A 55 10.95 -2.69 0.86
CA PHE A 55 10.35 -2.02 -0.30
C PHE A 55 9.65 -3.00 -1.23
N LEU A 56 10.26 -4.16 -1.51
CA LEU A 56 9.65 -5.20 -2.34
C LEU A 56 8.35 -5.72 -1.73
N GLY A 57 8.35 -6.03 -0.44
CA GLY A 57 7.16 -6.46 0.30
C GLY A 57 6.05 -5.41 0.30
N CYS A 58 6.40 -4.13 0.36
CA CYS A 58 5.46 -3.03 0.20
C CYS A 58 4.81 -3.04 -1.21
N TRP A 59 5.60 -3.14 -2.28
CA TRP A 59 5.07 -3.19 -3.65
C TRP A 59 4.18 -4.40 -3.90
N ILE A 60 4.58 -5.59 -3.43
CA ILE A 60 3.76 -6.80 -3.50
C ILE A 60 2.44 -6.58 -2.74
N SER A 61 2.48 -5.91 -1.60
CA SER A 61 1.29 -5.58 -0.82
C SER A 61 0.36 -4.60 -1.54
N VAL A 62 0.90 -3.63 -2.30
CA VAL A 62 0.09 -2.76 -3.16
C VAL A 62 -0.64 -3.59 -4.21
N VAL A 63 0.05 -4.53 -4.86
CA VAL A 63 -0.54 -5.44 -5.85
C VAL A 63 -1.65 -6.27 -5.22
N ILE A 64 -1.43 -6.88 -4.07
CA ILE A 64 -2.43 -7.70 -3.37
C ILE A 64 -3.66 -6.86 -2.99
N ALA A 65 -3.46 -5.68 -2.41
CA ALA A 65 -4.56 -4.80 -2.03
C ALA A 65 -5.35 -4.31 -3.25
N ALA A 66 -4.67 -3.92 -4.33
CA ALA A 66 -5.31 -3.50 -5.57
C ALA A 66 -6.06 -4.66 -6.25
N ALA A 67 -5.49 -5.87 -6.27
CA ALA A 67 -6.13 -7.06 -6.82
C ALA A 67 -7.44 -7.42 -6.08
N ALA A 68 -7.53 -7.15 -4.78
CA ALA A 68 -8.73 -7.40 -4.00
C ALA A 68 -9.96 -6.60 -4.49
N VAL A 69 -9.77 -5.50 -5.23
CA VAL A 69 -10.83 -4.72 -5.89
C VAL A 69 -11.56 -5.52 -6.98
N HIS A 70 -10.90 -6.54 -7.54
CA HIS A 70 -11.44 -7.35 -8.63
C HIS A 70 -12.23 -8.59 -8.13
N LEU A 71 -12.31 -8.81 -6.82
CA LEU A 71 -13.06 -9.95 -6.25
C LEU A 71 -14.56 -9.84 -6.56
N PRO A 72 -15.21 -10.92 -7.06
CA PRO A 72 -16.60 -10.89 -7.49
C PRO A 72 -17.60 -10.65 -6.35
N GLY A 73 -17.25 -11.06 -5.12
CA GLY A 73 -18.05 -10.86 -3.91
C GLY A 73 -17.66 -9.62 -3.08
N GLY A 74 -16.73 -8.80 -3.57
CA GLY A 74 -16.15 -7.71 -2.78
C GLY A 74 -15.23 -8.20 -1.66
N VAL A 75 -14.95 -7.32 -0.69
CA VAL A 75 -14.00 -7.58 0.39
C VAL A 75 -14.75 -7.92 1.68
N GLY A 76 -14.70 -9.20 2.07
CA GLY A 76 -15.30 -9.66 3.33
C GLY A 76 -14.57 -9.12 4.58
N PRO A 77 -15.17 -9.21 5.78
CA PRO A 77 -14.60 -8.62 7.00
C PRO A 77 -13.21 -9.13 7.38
N ARG A 78 -13.00 -10.45 7.26
CA ARG A 78 -11.71 -11.09 7.57
C ARG A 78 -10.61 -10.62 6.61
N LEU A 79 -10.93 -10.54 5.32
CA LEU A 79 -10.01 -10.07 4.30
C LEU A 79 -9.71 -8.57 4.46
N ALA A 80 -10.71 -7.74 4.76
CA ALA A 80 -10.51 -6.33 5.05
C ALA A 80 -9.53 -6.13 6.22
N LEU A 81 -9.70 -6.88 7.30
CA LEU A 81 -8.79 -6.83 8.44
C LEU A 81 -7.38 -7.30 8.08
N ALA A 82 -7.26 -8.43 7.37
CA ALA A 82 -5.97 -8.95 6.91
C ALA A 82 -5.23 -7.95 6.00
N LEU A 83 -5.95 -7.32 5.07
CA LEU A 83 -5.40 -6.27 4.21
C LEU A 83 -4.97 -5.03 5.02
N GLY A 84 -5.74 -4.65 6.05
CA GLY A 84 -5.39 -3.56 6.96
C GLY A 84 -4.10 -3.85 7.73
N ILE A 85 -3.99 -5.03 8.34
CA ILE A 85 -2.80 -5.48 9.07
C ILE A 85 -1.59 -5.53 8.12
N ASN A 86 -1.73 -6.19 6.97
CA ASN A 86 -0.66 -6.30 5.97
C ASN A 86 -0.19 -4.92 5.50
N SER A 87 -1.14 -4.05 5.14
CA SER A 87 -0.82 -2.70 4.69
C SER A 87 -0.12 -1.89 5.78
N GLY A 88 -0.56 -2.06 7.04
CA GLY A 88 0.02 -1.36 8.18
C GLY A 88 1.45 -1.80 8.44
N LEU A 89 1.69 -3.11 8.43
CA LEU A 89 3.00 -3.69 8.64
C LEU A 89 4.01 -3.15 7.61
N TRP A 90 3.71 -3.28 6.32
CA TRP A 90 4.66 -2.87 5.28
C TRP A 90 4.81 -1.35 5.17
N ALA A 91 3.74 -0.57 5.36
CA ALA A 91 3.84 0.88 5.41
C ALA A 91 4.75 1.32 6.57
N GLY A 92 4.52 0.78 7.78
CA GLY A 92 5.32 1.10 8.97
C GLY A 92 6.78 0.70 8.81
N LEU A 93 7.07 -0.48 8.26
CA LEU A 93 8.44 -0.92 7.97
C LEU A 93 9.14 -0.03 6.94
N VAL A 94 8.46 0.38 5.87
CA VAL A 94 9.04 1.32 4.89
C VAL A 94 9.36 2.65 5.56
N ILE A 95 8.50 3.15 6.45
CA ILE A 95 8.74 4.40 7.19
C ILE A 95 9.91 4.27 8.16
N ALA A 96 10.02 3.13 8.87
CA ALA A 96 11.14 2.84 9.75
C ALA A 96 12.49 2.89 9.01
N VAL A 97 12.53 2.36 7.78
CA VAL A 97 13.74 2.34 6.95
C VAL A 97 13.97 3.67 6.21
N ALA A 98 12.91 4.40 5.82
CA ALA A 98 13.02 5.66 5.08
C ALA A 98 13.52 6.84 5.94
N GLY A 99 13.49 6.72 7.28
CA GLY A 99 14.10 7.67 8.21
C GLY A 99 13.27 8.90 8.58
N SER A 100 12.10 9.11 7.95
CA SER A 100 11.19 10.22 8.23
C SER A 100 9.84 9.72 8.77
N ARG A 101 9.62 9.85 10.09
CA ARG A 101 8.33 9.49 10.72
C ARG A 101 7.15 10.32 10.20
N LEU A 102 7.44 11.54 9.71
CA LEU A 102 6.43 12.43 9.12
C LEU A 102 5.81 11.84 7.84
N ASP A 103 6.47 10.87 7.20
CA ASP A 103 5.94 10.24 6.01
C ASP A 103 4.71 9.36 6.29
N LEU A 104 4.55 8.87 7.53
CA LEU A 104 3.30 8.22 7.96
C LEU A 104 2.12 9.20 7.92
N ILE A 105 2.34 10.40 8.45
CA ILE A 105 1.32 11.46 8.50
C ILE A 105 0.93 11.92 7.09
N LYS A 106 1.88 11.89 6.14
CA LYS A 106 1.60 12.20 4.73
C LYS A 106 0.81 11.09 4.02
N ALA A 107 1.11 9.83 4.33
CA ALA A 107 0.47 8.68 3.68
C ALA A 107 -0.94 8.38 4.21
N LEU A 108 -1.17 8.54 5.52
CA LEU A 108 -2.43 8.19 6.18
C LEU A 108 -3.68 8.88 5.60
N PRO A 109 -3.68 10.19 5.25
CA PRO A 109 -4.83 10.85 4.64
C PRO A 109 -5.31 10.18 3.35
N VAL A 110 -4.44 9.48 2.64
CA VAL A 110 -4.79 8.78 1.38
C VAL A 110 -5.80 7.65 1.63
N VAL A 111 -5.83 7.09 2.84
CA VAL A 111 -6.83 6.08 3.23
C VAL A 111 -8.26 6.63 3.14
N LEU A 112 -8.45 7.94 3.30
CA LEU A 112 -9.75 8.59 3.21
C LEU A 112 -10.38 8.51 1.81
N LEU A 113 -9.61 8.14 0.77
CA LEU A 113 -10.15 7.81 -0.55
C LEU A 113 -11.20 6.69 -0.51
N CYS A 114 -11.25 5.89 0.56
CA CYS A 114 -12.28 4.87 0.76
C CYS A 114 -13.69 5.48 0.92
N VAL A 115 -13.82 6.74 1.32
CA VAL A 115 -15.10 7.44 1.47
C VAL A 115 -15.71 7.79 0.10
N PRO A 116 -15.06 8.58 -0.77
CA PRO A 116 -15.57 8.81 -2.13
C PRO A 116 -15.58 7.52 -2.96
N GLY A 117 -14.63 6.60 -2.74
CA GLY A 117 -14.64 5.29 -3.38
C GLY A 117 -15.89 4.48 -3.04
N ALA A 118 -16.29 4.43 -1.77
CA ALA A 118 -17.52 3.75 -1.36
C ALA A 118 -18.79 4.41 -1.93
N TRP A 119 -18.79 5.74 -2.05
CA TRP A 119 -19.87 6.46 -2.73
C TRP A 119 -19.95 6.09 -4.22
N LEU A 120 -18.81 5.98 -4.92
CA LEU A 120 -18.75 5.50 -6.31
C LEU A 120 -19.27 4.07 -6.45
N VAL A 121 -18.93 3.16 -5.52
CA VAL A 121 -19.44 1.79 -5.53
C VAL A 121 -20.96 1.76 -5.35
N ARG A 122 -21.50 2.53 -4.40
CA ARG A 122 -22.95 2.62 -4.15
C ARG A 122 -23.73 3.25 -5.30
N SER A 123 -23.13 4.20 -6.02
CA SER A 123 -23.72 4.84 -7.20
C SER A 123 -23.60 4.01 -8.49
N GLY A 124 -23.13 2.76 -8.41
CA GLY A 124 -22.99 1.86 -9.57
C GLY A 124 -21.75 2.09 -10.42
N ARG A 125 -20.89 3.06 -10.08
CA ARG A 125 -19.69 3.46 -10.85
C ARG A 125 -18.43 2.67 -10.47
N ARG A 126 -18.60 1.40 -10.08
CA ARG A 126 -17.53 0.50 -9.59
C ARG A 126 -16.37 0.29 -10.57
N ILE A 127 -16.60 0.48 -11.87
CA ILE A 127 -15.59 0.32 -12.93
C ILE A 127 -14.43 1.31 -12.76
N VAL A 128 -14.71 2.54 -12.31
CA VAL A 128 -13.68 3.57 -12.10
C VAL A 128 -12.58 3.06 -11.17
N LEU A 129 -12.96 2.45 -10.04
CA LEU A 129 -12.00 1.91 -9.07
C LEU A 129 -11.24 0.70 -9.62
N LYS A 130 -11.88 -0.15 -10.43
CA LYS A 130 -11.21 -1.31 -11.07
C LYS A 130 -10.15 -0.88 -12.08
N VAL A 131 -10.43 0.17 -12.87
CA VAL A 131 -9.46 0.73 -13.81
C VAL A 131 -8.26 1.28 -13.05
N VAL A 132 -8.49 2.14 -12.05
CA VAL A 132 -7.40 2.72 -11.24
C VAL A 132 -6.61 1.64 -10.50
N ALA A 133 -7.28 0.60 -9.96
CA ALA A 133 -6.61 -0.53 -9.35
C ALA A 133 -5.70 -1.29 -10.34
N SER A 134 -6.12 -1.46 -11.59
CA SER A 134 -5.30 -2.09 -12.64
C SER A 134 -4.05 -1.27 -12.95
N TRP A 135 -4.16 0.06 -12.98
CA TRP A 135 -3.01 0.96 -13.11
C TRP A 135 -2.05 0.85 -11.91
N LEU A 136 -2.58 0.78 -10.68
CA LEU A 136 -1.76 0.58 -9.49
C LEU A 136 -1.02 -0.75 -9.51
N ILE A 137 -1.66 -1.84 -9.98
CA ILE A 137 -0.99 -3.13 -10.17
C ILE A 137 0.17 -2.98 -11.15
N ALA A 138 -0.07 -2.40 -12.33
CA ALA A 138 0.96 -2.23 -13.35
C ALA A 138 2.17 -1.42 -12.85
N VAL A 139 1.92 -0.26 -12.22
CA VAL A 139 2.98 0.60 -11.67
C VAL A 139 3.74 -0.09 -10.55
N SER A 140 3.05 -0.84 -9.68
CA SER A 140 3.68 -1.55 -8.57
C SER A 140 4.51 -2.74 -9.02
N VAL A 141 4.04 -3.49 -10.02
CA VAL A 141 4.81 -4.58 -10.64
C VAL A 141 6.07 -4.03 -11.30
N LEU A 142 5.95 -2.92 -12.05
CA LEU A 142 7.11 -2.25 -12.63
C LEU A 142 8.08 -1.76 -11.54
N ALA A 143 7.59 -1.11 -10.50
CA ALA A 143 8.42 -0.62 -9.41
C ALA A 143 9.13 -1.75 -8.63
N ALA A 144 8.46 -2.90 -8.49
CA ALA A 144 9.02 -4.10 -7.88
C ALA A 144 10.07 -4.80 -8.76
N SER A 145 9.93 -4.74 -10.09
CA SER A 145 10.83 -5.41 -11.02
C SER A 145 12.07 -4.58 -11.38
N LEU A 146 12.01 -3.26 -11.29
CA LEU A 146 13.13 -2.37 -11.62
C LEU A 146 14.47 -2.75 -10.94
N PRO A 147 14.52 -3.11 -9.64
CA PRO A 147 15.77 -3.54 -9.00
C PRO A 147 16.32 -4.87 -9.53
N LEU A 148 15.48 -5.69 -10.19
CA LEU A 148 15.83 -7.01 -10.69
C LEU A 148 16.34 -6.99 -12.13
N VAL A 149 16.10 -5.89 -12.86
CA VAL A 149 16.52 -5.75 -14.25
C VAL A 149 17.82 -4.96 -14.29
N PRO A 150 18.95 -5.58 -14.69
CA PRO A 150 20.18 -4.83 -14.91
C PRO A 150 19.95 -3.85 -16.07
N THR A 151 20.04 -2.55 -15.80
CA THR A 151 19.94 -1.51 -16.83
C THR A 151 21.24 -1.52 -17.65
N PRO A 152 21.23 -1.92 -18.94
CA PRO A 152 22.45 -2.01 -19.72
C PRO A 152 23.10 -0.62 -19.83
N GLY A 153 24.38 -0.51 -19.46
CA GLY A 153 25.14 0.75 -19.48
C GLY A 153 25.05 1.59 -18.20
N TYR A 154 24.27 1.18 -17.19
CA TYR A 154 24.27 1.84 -15.88
C TYR A 154 25.39 1.23 -15.01
N GLN A 155 26.50 1.95 -14.84
CA GLN A 155 27.45 1.67 -13.76
C GLN A 155 26.89 2.30 -12.47
N ALA A 156 26.76 1.51 -11.41
CA ALA A 156 26.47 2.07 -10.09
C ALA A 156 27.57 3.06 -9.74
N ASP A 157 27.17 4.30 -9.42
CA ASP A 157 28.07 5.39 -9.09
C ASP A 157 29.01 4.94 -7.96
N HIS A 158 30.31 5.16 -8.13
CA HIS A 158 31.36 4.63 -7.25
C HIS A 158 31.42 5.33 -5.88
N MET A 159 30.39 6.12 -5.57
CA MET A 159 30.25 7.00 -4.42
C MET A 159 29.19 6.50 -3.42
N GLU A 160 28.63 5.29 -3.59
CA GLU A 160 27.89 4.55 -2.55
C GLU A 160 28.80 3.69 -1.67
#